data_AF-A0A3C1JAE8-F1
#
_entry.id   AF-A0A3C1JAE8-F1
#
_cell.length_a   1.000
_cell.length_b   1.000
_cell.length_c   1.000
_cell.angle_alpha   90.00
_cell.angle_beta   90.00
_cell.angle_gamma   90.00
#
_symmetry.space_group_name_H-M   'P 1'
#
loop_
_entity.id
_entity.type
_entity.pdbx_description
1 polymer ?
#
loop_
_entity_poly.entity_id
_entity_poly.type
_entity_poly.pdbx_seq_one_letter_code
_entity_poly.pdbx_strand_id
1 'polypeptide(L)' 'MGKFVECVPNFSEGRDLSKINAIVDAARAVPGVLVLDVEKDADHNRTVLTFMAP' A
#
# COMPACT_ATOMS: atom_id res chain seq x y z
N MET A 1 14.17 -6.79 -19.60
CA MET A 1 13.95 -6.42 -18.19
C MET A 1 13.21 -5.08 -18.18
N GLY A 2 11.99 -5.02 -17.65
CA GLY A 2 11.30 -3.73 -17.47
C GLY A 2 12.01 -2.91 -16.39
N LYS A 3 12.04 -1.58 -16.53
CA LYS A 3 12.37 -0.70 -15.40
C LYS A 3 11.12 -0.59 -14.54
N PHE A 4 11.30 -0.62 -13.23
CA PHE A 4 10.24 -0.46 -12.26
C PHE A 4 10.73 0.44 -11.14
N VAL A 5 9.79 1.15 -10.51
CA VAL A 5 10.00 1.94 -9.32
C VAL A 5 9.21 1.30 -8.17
N GLU A 6 9.86 1.15 -7.02
CA GLU A 6 9.19 0.79 -5.78
C GLU A 6 8.69 2.08 -5.09
N CYS A 7 7.45 2.04 -4.64
CA CYS A 7 6.83 3.09 -3.86
C CYS A 7 6.39 2.51 -2.50
N VAL A 8 6.75 3.21 -1.43
CA VAL A 8 6.51 2.78 -0.04
C VAL A 8 5.75 3.88 0.72
N PRO A 9 4.52 4.25 0.31
CA PRO A 9 3.73 5.23 1.04
C PRO A 9 3.39 4.77 2.45
N ASN A 10 3.36 5.76 3.34
CA ASN A 10 3.01 5.60 4.74
C ASN A 10 1.67 6.31 5.01
N PHE A 11 0.73 5.59 5.62
CA PHE A 11 -0.58 6.11 6.00
C PHE A 11 -0.73 6.08 7.52
N SER A 12 -1.18 7.18 8.12
CA SER A 12 -1.47 7.29 9.56
C SER A 12 -2.83 6.67 9.93
N GLU A 13 -3.03 5.42 9.51
CA GLU A 13 -4.19 4.58 9.84
C GLU A 13 -3.70 3.13 9.97
N GLY A 14 -3.86 2.52 11.15
CA GLY A 14 -3.41 1.15 11.43
C GLY A 14 -4.48 0.28 12.09
N ARG A 15 -5.71 0.79 12.24
CA ARG A 15 -6.76 0.16 13.06
C ARG A 15 -8.02 -0.13 12.25
N ASP A 16 -8.48 0.84 11.46
CA ASP A 16 -9.67 0.70 10.64
C ASP A 16 -9.35 -0.08 9.36
N LEU A 17 -9.65 -1.38 9.39
CA LEU A 17 -9.45 -2.27 8.25
C LEU A 17 -10.23 -1.84 7.00
N SER A 18 -11.38 -1.17 7.15
CA SER A 18 -12.17 -0.69 6.00
C SER A 18 -11.41 0.38 5.23
N LYS A 19 -10.83 1.36 5.95
CA LYS A 19 -10.00 2.40 5.32
C LYS A 19 -8.71 1.84 4.74
N ILE A 20 -8.04 0.94 5.47
CA ILE A 20 -6.81 0.31 4.99
C ILE A 20 -7.07 -0.46 3.70
N ASN A 21 -8.14 -1.27 3.66
CA ASN A 21 -8.50 -2.01 2.45
C ASN A 21 -8.85 -1.07 1.30
N ALA A 22 -9.58 0.03 1.55
CA ALA A 22 -9.89 1.02 0.53
C ALA A 22 -8.61 1.66 -0.09
N ILE A 23 -7.58 1.91 0.73
CA ILE A 23 -6.28 2.43 0.26
C ILE A 23 -5.57 1.38 -0.62
N VAL A 24 -5.51 0.13 -0.15
CA VAL A 24 -4.85 -0.96 -0.89
C VAL A 24 -5.57 -1.24 -2.21
N ASP A 25 -6.90 -1.25 -2.20
CA ASP A 25 -7.72 -1.49 -3.38
C ASP A 25 -7.62 -0.34 -4.38
N ALA A 26 -7.49 0.91 -3.91
CA ALA A 26 -7.19 2.05 -4.78
C ALA A 26 -5.86 1.88 -5.51
N ALA A 27 -4.81 1.38 -4.85
CA ALA A 27 -3.54 1.08 -5.50
C ALA A 27 -3.66 -0.08 -6.50
N ARG A 28 -4.35 -1.17 -6.14
CA ARG A 28 -4.59 -2.32 -7.03
C ARG A 28 -5.39 -1.98 -8.28
N ALA A 29 -6.25 -0.96 -8.21
CA ALA A 29 -7.06 -0.51 -9.34
C ALA A 29 -6.24 0.22 -10.41
N VAL A 30 -5.01 0.66 -10.11
CA VAL A 30 -4.15 1.36 -11.06
C VAL A 30 -3.47 0.35 -12.00
N PRO A 31 -3.66 0.45 -13.32
CA PRO A 31 -3.00 -0.44 -14.28
C PRO A 31 -1.48 -0.39 -14.16
N GLY A 32 -0.86 -1.57 -14.07
CA GLY A 32 0.61 -1.70 -13.97
C GLY A 32 1.14 -1.62 -12.53
N VAL A 33 0.32 -1.29 -11.54
CA VAL A 33 0.71 -1.40 -10.13
C VAL A 33 0.60 -2.85 -9.66
N LEU A 34 1.65 -3.31 -8.98
CA LEU A 34 1.67 -4.57 -8.23
C LEU A 34 1.92 -4.28 -6.76
N VAL A 35 0.93 -4.56 -5.91
CA VAL A 35 1.09 -4.50 -4.45
C VAL A 35 1.98 -5.66 -4.01
N LEU A 36 3.08 -5.33 -3.32
CA LEU A 36 4.08 -6.26 -2.84
C LEU A 36 3.88 -6.61 -1.36
N ASP A 37 3.51 -5.62 -0.54
CA ASP A 37 3.27 -5.82 0.89
C ASP A 37 2.31 -4.78 1.47
N VAL A 38 1.64 -5.14 2.57
CA VAL A 38 0.79 -4.26 3.38
C VAL A 38 1.06 -4.54 4.86
N GLU A 39 1.95 -3.75 5.45
CA GLU A 39 2.29 -3.85 6.87
C GLU A 39 1.43 -2.88 7.67
N LYS A 40 0.61 -3.40 8.59
CA LYS A 40 -0.25 -2.60 9.49
C LYS A 40 0.21 -2.73 10.94
N ASP A 41 0.27 -1.59 11.62
CA ASP A 41 0.67 -1.47 13.02
C ASP A 41 -0.40 -0.66 13.77
N ALA A 42 -1.17 -1.36 14.60
CA ALA A 42 -2.29 -0.77 15.35
C ALA A 42 -1.82 0.09 16.53
N ASP A 43 -0.66 -0.23 17.11
CA ASP A 43 -0.09 0.49 18.25
C ASP A 43 0.37 1.88 17.81
N HIS A 44 1.06 1.95 16.67
CA HIS A 44 1.53 3.20 16.07
C HIS A 44 0.49 3.88 15.15
N ASN A 45 -0.69 3.27 14.95
CA ASN A 45 -1.73 3.71 14.03
C ASN A 45 -1.20 4.02 12.62
N ARG A 46 -0.51 3.03 12.04
CA ARG A 46 0.26 3.17 10.82
C ARG A 46 0.02 2.01 9.87
N THR A 47 -0.04 2.29 8.57
CA THR A 47 0.07 1.29 7.50
C THR A 47 1.16 1.70 6.53
N VAL A 48 2.07 0.77 6.23
CA VAL A 48 3.05 0.87 5.16
C VAL A 48 2.56 0.00 4.01
N LEU A 49 2.30 0.61 2.86
CA LEU A 49 1.93 -0.09 1.65
C LEU A 49 3.15 -0.09 0.73
N THR A 50 3.59 -1.26 0.30
CA THR A 50 4.71 -1.40 -0.66
C THR A 50 4.15 -1.87 -1.99
N PHE A 51 4.43 -1.16 -3.07
CA PHE A 51 4.05 -1.57 -4.41
C PHE A 51 5.11 -1.16 -5.44
N MET A 52 5.08 -1.82 -6.60
CA MET A 52 5.93 -1.47 -7.75
C MET A 52 5.08 -1.14 -8.97
N ALA A 53 5.60 -0.27 -9.83
CA ALA A 53 5.01 0.09 -11.11
C ALA A 53 6.13 0.44 -12.13
N PRO A 54 5.85 0.43 -13.45
CA PRO A 54 6.81 0.83 -14.48
C PRO A 54 7.43 2.20 -14.26
#